data_AF-A0A7C6MWI1-F1
#
_entry.id   AF-A0A7C6MWI1-F1
#
_cell.length_a   1.000
_cell.length_b   1.000
_cell.length_c   1.000
_cell.angle_alpha   90.00
_cell.angle_beta   90.00
_cell.angle_gamma   90.00
#
_symmetry.space_group_name_H-M   'P 1'
#
loop_
_entity.id
_entity.type
_entity.pdbx_description
1 polymer ?
#
loop_
_entity_poly.entity_id
_entity_poly.type
_entity_poly.pdbx_seq_one_letter_code
_entity_poly.pdbx_strand_id
1 'polypeptide(L)'
;MFNSDLKKIIKDSLEAALKVASLREALEIVSESVIEYYPDKKIWFTKCFGKREEFIAGAGKDSFLPPEKIQLTDKYSVFLQNFSDLSYEEKETIISGCKLLINSF
;
A
#
# COMPACT_ATOMS: atom_id res chain seq x y z
N MET A 1 -16.31 -11.75 -9.06
CA MET A 1 -17.32 -10.80 -8.57
C MET A 1 -16.53 -9.74 -7.83
N PHE A 2 -16.40 -8.54 -8.39
CA PHE A 2 -15.52 -7.53 -7.81
C PHE A 2 -16.00 -7.14 -6.41
N ASN A 3 -15.11 -7.15 -5.43
CA ASN A 3 -15.43 -6.90 -4.05
C ASN A 3 -15.71 -5.39 -3.82
N SER A 4 -16.99 -5.03 -3.77
CA SER A 4 -17.45 -3.64 -3.56
C SER A 4 -16.89 -3.04 -2.27
N ASP A 5 -16.64 -3.86 -1.27
CA ASP A 5 -16.23 -3.43 0.06
C ASP A 5 -14.76 -2.99 0.05
N LEU A 6 -13.90 -3.72 -0.67
CA LEU A 6 -12.51 -3.30 -0.88
C LEU A 6 -12.44 -1.95 -1.57
N LYS A 7 -13.20 -1.74 -2.66
CA LYS A 7 -13.22 -0.45 -3.38
C LYS A 7 -13.61 0.69 -2.45
N LYS A 8 -14.60 0.45 -1.59
CA LYS A 8 -15.07 1.43 -0.61
C LYS A 8 -13.98 1.74 0.42
N ILE A 9 -13.35 0.73 1.02
CA ILE A 9 -12.28 0.92 2.02
C ILE A 9 -11.09 1.68 1.41
N ILE A 10 -10.65 1.28 0.22
CA ILE A 10 -9.55 1.98 -0.46
C ILE A 10 -9.94 3.43 -0.74
N LYS A 11 -11.15 3.68 -1.26
CA LYS A 11 -11.63 5.04 -1.51
C LYS A 11 -11.65 5.87 -0.22
N ASP A 12 -12.27 5.37 0.84
CA ASP A 12 -12.42 6.08 2.11
C ASP A 12 -11.03 6.37 2.73
N SER A 13 -10.10 5.40 2.66
CA SER A 13 -8.72 5.59 3.13
C SER A 13 -7.95 6.64 2.32
N LEU A 14 -8.14 6.68 0.99
CA LEU A 14 -7.53 7.71 0.13
C LEU A 14 -8.09 9.09 0.43
N GLU A 15 -9.40 9.22 0.65
CA GLU A 15 -10.03 10.49 1.04
C GLU A 15 -9.53 11.00 2.39
N ALA A 16 -9.26 10.10 3.34
CA ALA A 16 -8.63 10.45 4.61
C ALA A 16 -7.15 10.83 4.43
N ALA A 17 -6.40 10.05 3.64
CA ALA A 17 -4.98 10.27 3.37
C ALA A 17 -4.69 11.59 2.64
N LEU A 18 -5.61 12.09 1.82
CA LEU A 18 -5.45 13.40 1.15
C LEU A 18 -5.69 14.60 2.09
N LYS A 19 -6.17 14.39 3.31
CA LYS A 19 -6.42 15.47 4.30
C LYS A 19 -5.26 15.70 5.25
N VAL A 20 -4.25 14.83 5.25
CA VAL A 20 -3.08 14.96 6.13
C VAL A 20 -1.96 15.76 5.48
N ALA A 21 -1.00 16.21 6.29
CA ALA A 21 0.03 17.15 5.85
C ALA A 21 1.23 16.47 5.19
N SER A 22 1.44 15.17 5.42
CA SER A 22 2.63 14.46 4.95
C SER A 22 2.32 13.15 4.23
N LEU A 23 3.15 12.82 3.25
CA LEU A 23 3.07 11.54 2.53
C LEU A 23 3.20 10.34 3.48
N ARG A 24 4.01 10.47 4.54
CA ARG A 24 4.17 9.41 5.54
C ARG A 24 2.85 9.08 6.22
N GLU A 25 2.19 10.08 6.80
CA GLU A 25 0.88 9.91 7.45
C GLU A 25 -0.16 9.36 6.47
N ALA A 26 -0.14 9.85 5.23
CA ALA A 26 -1.05 9.39 4.18
C ALA A 26 -0.88 7.90 3.87
N LEU A 27 0.37 7.43 3.77
CA LEU A 27 0.70 6.03 3.55
C LEU A 27 0.43 5.15 4.77
N GLU A 28 0.62 5.68 5.99
CA GLU A 28 0.23 4.98 7.24
C GLU A 28 -1.27 4.67 7.22
N ILE A 29 -2.13 5.68 6.97
CA ILE A 29 -3.59 5.52 6.88
C ILE A 29 -4.01 4.44 5.88
N VAL A 30 -3.45 4.48 4.67
CA VAL A 30 -3.79 3.48 3.64
C VAL A 30 -3.28 2.10 4.03
N SER A 31 -2.06 1.99 4.56
CA SER A 31 -1.50 0.70 5.00
C SER A 31 -2.33 0.06 6.10
N GLU A 32 -2.76 0.84 7.09
CA GLU A 32 -3.61 0.39 8.20
C GLU A 32 -4.98 -0.06 7.69
N SER A 33 -5.59 0.71 6.78
CA SER A 33 -6.89 0.35 6.19
C SER A 33 -6.81 -0.96 5.39
N VAL A 34 -5.71 -1.18 4.66
CA VAL A 34 -5.48 -2.42 3.90
C VAL A 34 -5.32 -3.61 4.83
N ILE A 35 -4.52 -3.50 5.89
CA ILE A 35 -4.30 -4.63 6.81
C ILE A 35 -5.47 -4.89 7.75
N GLU A 36 -6.30 -3.89 8.05
CA GLU A 36 -7.54 -4.10 8.78
C GLU A 36 -8.48 -5.01 7.98
N TYR A 37 -8.51 -4.83 6.65
CA TYR A 37 -9.27 -5.69 5.75
C TYR A 37 -8.58 -7.04 5.48
N TYR A 38 -7.24 -7.07 5.44
CA TYR A 38 -6.43 -8.27 5.24
C TYR A 38 -5.40 -8.47 6.37
N PRO A 39 -5.82 -9.02 7.54
CA PRO A 39 -5.03 -9.00 8.78
C PRO A 39 -3.79 -9.91 8.78
N ASP A 40 -3.68 -10.84 7.84
CA ASP A 40 -2.54 -11.74 7.66
C ASP A 40 -1.49 -11.20 6.67
N LYS A 41 -1.71 -9.98 6.14
CA LYS A 41 -0.84 -9.35 5.15
C LYS A 41 0.06 -8.29 5.77
N LYS A 42 1.12 -7.94 5.05
CA LYS A 42 1.98 -6.80 5.39
C LYS A 42 2.29 -5.99 4.15
N ILE A 43 2.14 -4.68 4.27
CA ILE A 43 2.40 -3.70 3.22
C ILE A 43 3.29 -2.60 3.78
N TRP A 44 4.35 -2.26 3.05
CA TRP A 44 5.16 -1.09 3.39
C TRP A 44 5.71 -0.40 2.16
N PHE A 45 6.02 0.87 2.35
CA PHE A 45 6.46 1.78 1.30
C PHE A 45 7.87 2.24 1.56
N THR A 46 8.63 2.36 0.48
CA THR A 46 10.01 2.82 0.53
C THR A 46 10.26 3.90 -0.51
N LYS A 47 11.21 4.79 -0.20
CA LYS A 47 11.83 5.69 -1.16
C LYS A 47 13.14 5.11 -1.65
N CYS A 48 13.32 5.07 -2.97
CA CYS A 48 14.50 4.55 -3.62
C CYS A 48 15.57 5.63 -3.77
N PHE A 49 16.78 5.32 -3.33
CA PHE A 49 17.99 6.10 -3.53
C PHE A 49 19.04 5.22 -4.21
N GLY A 50 18.85 5.00 -5.51
CA GLY A 50 19.65 4.06 -6.28
C GLY A 50 19.44 2.62 -5.80
N LYS A 51 20.45 2.03 -5.15
CA LYS A 51 20.38 0.66 -4.58
C LYS A 51 19.87 0.61 -3.14
N ARG A 52 19.67 1.77 -2.51
CA ARG A 52 19.20 1.87 -1.12
C ARG A 52 17.72 2.16 -1.09
N GLU A 53 17.06 1.64 -0.09
CA GLU A 53 15.66 1.89 0.19
C GLU A 53 15.52 2.47 1.59
N GLU A 54 14.79 3.57 1.68
CA GLU A 54 14.42 4.20 2.93
C GLU A 54 12.96 3.88 3.22
N PHE A 55 12.70 3.23 4.35
CA PHE A 55 11.34 2.98 4.82
C PHE A 55 10.61 4.31 5.09
N ILE A 56 9.37 4.42 4.63
CA ILE A 56 8.52 5.59 4.87
C ILE A 56 7.45 5.25 5.91
N ALA A 57 6.61 4.26 5.58
CA ALA A 57 5.40 3.91 6.28
C ALA A 57 5.01 2.47 5.93
N GLY A 58 4.22 1.82 6.77
CA GLY A 58 3.69 0.49 6.51
C GLY A 58 3.04 -0.13 7.73
N ALA A 59 2.27 -1.18 7.50
CA ALA A 59 1.51 -1.88 8.52
C ALA A 59 1.47 -3.38 8.22
N GLY A 60 1.16 -4.17 9.25
CA GLY A 60 0.99 -5.62 9.18
C GLY A 60 2.04 -6.39 9.98
N LYS A 61 1.94 -7.71 9.92
CA LYS A 61 2.80 -8.63 10.68
C LYS A 61 3.85 -9.27 9.78
N ASP A 62 5.05 -9.43 10.31
CA ASP A 62 6.11 -10.15 9.62
C ASP A 62 5.71 -11.61 9.37
N SER A 63 6.05 -12.08 8.17
CA SER A 63 6.04 -13.50 7.84
C SER A 63 7.41 -13.97 7.34
N PHE A 64 7.59 -15.28 7.27
CA PHE A 64 8.79 -15.89 6.68
C PHE A 64 8.75 -15.89 5.14
N LEU A 65 7.64 -15.47 4.53
CA LEU A 65 7.53 -15.42 3.06
C LEU A 65 8.23 -14.16 2.53
N PRO A 66 8.97 -14.25 1.42
CA PRO A 66 9.60 -13.08 0.82
C PRO A 66 8.53 -12.09 0.34
N PRO A 67 8.72 -10.78 0.54
CA PRO A 67 7.82 -9.79 -0.02
C PRO A 67 8.00 -9.65 -1.51
N GLU A 68 6.90 -9.36 -2.20
CA GLU A 68 6.91 -8.91 -3.58
C GLU A 68 7.13 -7.40 -3.63
N LYS A 69 8.18 -6.97 -4.34
CA LYS A 69 8.46 -5.56 -4.57
C LYS A 69 7.79 -5.08 -5.85
N ILE A 70 7.03 -4.00 -5.76
CA ILE A 70 6.37 -3.34 -6.89
C ILE A 70 6.82 -1.88 -6.96
N GLN A 71 7.23 -1.45 -8.14
CA GLN A 71 7.54 -0.04 -8.38
C GLN A 71 6.25 0.77 -8.52
N LEU A 72 6.09 1.81 -7.70
CA LEU A 72 4.94 2.72 -7.77
C LEU A 72 5.22 3.89 -8.71
N THR A 73 6.39 4.51 -8.58
CA THR A 73 6.93 5.57 -9.46
C THR A 73 8.45 5.43 -9.54
N ASP A 74 9.18 6.26 -10.27
CA ASP A 74 10.66 6.17 -10.35
C ASP A 74 11.38 6.23 -8.98
N LYS A 75 10.75 6.84 -7.97
CA LYS A 75 11.36 7.06 -6.65
C LYS A 75 10.74 6.25 -5.53
N TYR A 76 9.62 5.57 -5.77
CA TYR A 76 8.87 4.91 -4.70
C TYR A 76 8.51 3.48 -5.07
N SER A 77 8.59 2.59 -4.08
CA SER A 77 8.19 1.20 -4.20
C SER A 77 7.26 0.83 -3.05
N VAL A 78 6.43 -0.17 -3.30
CA VAL A 78 5.67 -0.88 -2.27
C VAL A 78 6.13 -2.32 -2.20
N PHE A 79 6.15 -2.85 -0.99
CA PHE A 79 6.40 -4.24 -0.70
C PHE A 79 5.13 -4.87 -0.19
N LEU A 80 4.76 -5.98 -0.79
CA LEU A 80 3.57 -6.75 -0.48
C LEU A 80 3.98 -8.14 0.00
N GLN A 81 3.75 -8.43 1.27
CA GLN A 81 4.02 -9.74 1.86
C GLN A 81 2.71 -10.49 2.11
N ASN A 82 2.69 -11.77 1.71
CA ASN A 82 1.53 -12.67 1.74
C ASN A 82 0.38 -12.31 0.78
N PHE A 83 0.59 -11.48 -0.25
CA PHE A 83 -0.47 -11.06 -1.18
C PHE A 83 -0.75 -12.03 -2.35
N SER A 84 -0.09 -13.20 -2.37
CA SER A 84 -0.13 -14.14 -3.52
C SER A 84 -1.49 -14.83 -3.73
N ASP A 85 -2.33 -14.84 -2.71
CA ASP A 85 -3.67 -15.44 -2.70
C ASP A 85 -4.78 -14.45 -3.11
N LEU A 86 -4.49 -13.15 -3.18
CA LEU A 86 -5.44 -12.15 -3.66
C LEU A 86 -5.62 -12.27 -5.17
N SER A 87 -6.82 -11.93 -5.63
CA SER A 87 -7.05 -11.82 -7.07
C SER A 87 -6.24 -10.67 -7.67
N TYR A 88 -5.92 -10.78 -8.97
CA TYR A 88 -5.24 -9.73 -9.71
C TYR A 88 -5.97 -8.37 -9.57
N GLU A 89 -7.30 -8.37 -9.65
CA GLU A 89 -8.10 -7.15 -9.60
C GLU A 89 -8.05 -6.45 -8.23
N GLU A 90 -8.07 -7.22 -7.14
CA GLU A 90 -7.94 -6.67 -5.78
C GLU A 90 -6.56 -6.06 -5.56
N LYS A 91 -5.52 -6.80 -5.97
CA LYS A 91 -4.14 -6.36 -5.84
C LYS A 91 -3.87 -5.10 -6.69
N GLU A 92 -4.35 -5.07 -7.93
CA GLU A 92 -4.25 -3.89 -8.79
C GLU A 92 -5.03 -2.70 -8.25
N THR A 93 -6.17 -2.91 -7.59
CA THR A 93 -6.94 -1.83 -6.93
C THR A 93 -6.09 -1.16 -5.85
N ILE A 94 -5.43 -1.94 -5.00
CA ILE A 94 -4.55 -1.44 -3.94
C ILE A 94 -3.35 -0.69 -4.54
N ILE A 95 -2.65 -1.32 -5.49
CA ILE A 95 -1.46 -0.74 -6.13
C ILE A 95 -1.81 0.58 -6.85
N SER A 96 -2.90 0.59 -7.61
CA SER A 96 -3.35 1.78 -8.34
C SER A 96 -3.73 2.92 -7.39
N GLY A 97 -4.42 2.60 -6.29
CA GLY A 97 -4.69 3.58 -5.23
C GLY A 97 -3.41 4.19 -4.65
N CYS A 98 -2.42 3.36 -4.34
CA CYS A 98 -1.12 3.81 -3.83
C CYS A 98 -0.36 4.69 -4.83
N LYS A 99 -0.38 4.35 -6.13
CA LYS A 99 0.22 5.16 -7.19
C LYS A 99 -0.41 6.55 -7.29
N LEU A 100 -1.74 6.62 -7.24
CA LEU A 100 -2.47 7.89 -7.26
C LEU A 100 -2.14 8.74 -6.04
N LEU A 101 -2.13 8.13 -4.86
CA LEU A 101 -1.80 8.83 -3.62
C LEU A 101 -0.40 9.45 -3.68
N ILE A 102 0.62 8.67 -4.05
CA ILE A 102 2.01 9.16 -4.14
C ILE A 102 2.14 10.33 -5.12
N ASN A 103 1.44 10.30 -6.25
CA ASN A 103 1.49 11.39 -7.23
C ASN A 103 0.72 12.64 -6.79
N SER A 104 0.00 12.59 -5.67
CA SER A 104 -0.74 13.73 -5.11
C SER A 104 0.07 14.50 -4.05
N PHE A 105 1.29 14.06 -3.74
CA PHE A 105 2.25 14.68 -2.79
C PHE A 105 3.54 15.07 -3.52
#